data_AF-S2F050-F1
#
_entry.id   AF-S2F050-F1
#
_cell.length_a   1.000
_cell.length_b   1.000
_cell.length_c   1.000
_cell.angle_alpha   90.00
_cell.angle_beta   90.00
_cell.angle_gamma   90.00
#
_symmetry.space_group_name_H-M   'P 1'
#
loop_
_entity.id
_entity.type
_entity.pdbx_description
1 polymer ?
#
loop_
_entity_poly.entity_id
_entity_poly.type
_entity_poly.pdbx_seq_one_letter_code
_entity_poly.pdbx_strand_id
1 'polypeptide(L)'
;MMPPLNRTVPELVEVTGITDATLYAWRKQARAAESVVPGEGNQADQWSSQDKFRVVLESASLKETELAEYCRRKGLYVEQVKAWREACEQANSPVQPSKNRR
;
A
#
# COMPACT_ATOMS: atom_id res chain seq x y z
N MET A 1 4.25 -4.78 16.13
CA MET A 1 2.85 -4.46 16.41
C MET A 1 2.52 -3.22 15.62
N MET A 2 1.35 -3.18 14.99
CA MET A 2 0.93 -2.07 14.14
C MET A 2 0.12 -1.04 14.96
N PRO A 3 0.05 0.21 14.46
CA PRO A 3 -0.68 1.29 15.12
C PRO A 3 -2.18 0.96 15.26
N PRO A 4 -2.91 1.54 16.24
CA PRO A 4 -2.52 2.66 17.11
C PRO A 4 -1.92 2.26 18.47
N LEU A 5 -1.90 0.97 18.82
CA LEU A 5 -1.38 0.48 20.11
C LEU A 5 -0.15 -0.40 19.88
N ASN A 6 1.00 0.26 19.75
CA ASN A 6 2.30 -0.41 19.65
C ASN A 6 2.70 -0.99 21.01
N ARG A 7 2.19 -2.18 21.35
CA ARG A 7 2.62 -2.93 22.54
C ARG A 7 3.88 -3.75 22.26
N THR A 8 4.71 -3.91 23.27
CA THR A 8 5.91 -4.76 23.17
C THR A 8 5.55 -6.24 23.35
N VAL A 9 6.37 -7.16 22.83
CA VAL A 9 6.13 -8.60 23.02
C VAL A 9 6.14 -8.99 24.51
N PRO A 10 7.06 -8.48 25.36
CA PRO A 10 7.04 -8.76 26.79
C PRO A 10 5.73 -8.35 27.49
N GLU A 11 5.19 -7.17 27.20
CA GLU A 11 3.89 -6.74 27.75
C GLU A 11 2.74 -7.67 27.35
N LEU A 12 2.77 -8.21 26.13
CA LEU A 12 1.76 -9.15 25.67
C LEU A 12 1.89 -10.51 26.37
N VAL A 13 3.10 -10.97 26.66
CA VAL A 13 3.32 -12.19 27.43
C VAL A 13 2.70 -12.04 28.83
N GLU A 14 2.92 -10.90 29.49
CA GLU A 14 2.36 -10.64 30.83
C GLU A 14 0.83 -10.58 30.83
N VAL A 15 0.23 -9.94 29.82
CA VAL A 15 -1.23 -9.74 29.76
C VAL A 15 -1.97 -10.98 29.27
N THR A 16 -1.39 -11.74 28.34
CA THR A 16 -2.08 -12.85 27.66
C THR A 16 -1.64 -14.24 28.15
N GLY A 17 -0.50 -14.32 28.84
CA GLY A 17 0.11 -15.60 29.22
C GLY A 17 0.67 -16.41 28.05
N ILE A 18 0.65 -15.87 26.83
CA ILE A 18 1.18 -16.52 25.62
C ILE A 18 2.70 -16.35 25.62
N THR A 19 3.43 -17.42 25.30
CA THR A 19 4.90 -17.38 25.24
C THR A 19 5.41 -16.46 24.13
N ASP A 20 6.59 -15.87 24.35
CA ASP A 20 7.27 -15.01 23.39
C ASP A 20 7.46 -15.71 22.03
N ALA A 21 7.87 -16.98 22.05
CA ALA A 21 8.10 -17.78 20.85
C ALA A 21 6.84 -17.88 19.98
N THR A 22 5.67 -18.06 20.59
CA THR A 22 4.39 -18.17 19.89
C THR A 22 3.99 -16.82 19.27
N LEU A 23 4.14 -15.72 20.03
CA LEU A 23 3.86 -14.38 19.53
C LEU A 23 4.77 -13.98 18.37
N TYR A 24 6.06 -14.35 18.44
CA TYR A 24 7.00 -14.12 17.34
C TYR A 24 6.68 -14.98 16.11
N ALA A 25 6.27 -16.24 16.31
CA ALA A 25 5.86 -17.14 15.23
C ALA A 25 4.63 -16.59 14.50
N TRP A 26 3.60 -16.18 15.24
CA TRP A 26 2.40 -15.56 14.66
C TRP A 26 2.71 -14.24 13.96
N ARG A 27 3.60 -13.41 14.51
CA ARG A 27 4.06 -12.19 13.82
C ARG A 27 4.74 -12.50 12.49
N LYS A 28 5.56 -13.55 12.46
CA LYS A 28 6.25 -13.99 11.23
C LYS A 28 5.26 -14.56 10.22
N GLN A 29 4.28 -15.34 10.66
CA GLN A 29 3.22 -15.89 9.82
C GLN A 29 2.29 -14.80 9.28
N ALA A 30 1.90 -13.84 10.11
CA ALA A 30 1.11 -12.67 9.70
C ALA A 30 1.86 -11.86 8.64
N ARG A 31 3.15 -11.55 8.85
CA ARG A 31 3.98 -10.87 7.84
C ARG A 31 4.17 -11.66 6.54
N ALA A 32 4.21 -12.99 6.62
CA ALA A 32 4.27 -13.85 5.44
C ALA A 32 2.91 -13.90 4.71
N ALA A 33 1.81 -13.83 5.45
CA ALA A 33 0.45 -13.77 4.94
C ALA A 33 0.03 -12.38 4.44
N GLU A 34 0.67 -11.31 4.93
CA GLU A 34 0.51 -9.91 4.50
C GLU A 34 0.90 -9.68 3.03
N SER A 35 1.50 -10.67 2.35
CA SER A 35 1.62 -10.71 0.88
C SER A 35 0.25 -10.72 0.16
N VAL A 36 -0.83 -11.09 0.86
CA VAL A 36 -2.16 -11.32 0.25
C VAL A 36 -3.25 -10.38 0.81
N VAL A 37 -2.90 -9.37 1.62
CA VAL A 37 -3.88 -8.39 2.13
C VAL A 37 -3.70 -7.05 1.40
N PRO A 38 -4.59 -6.66 0.46
CA PRO A 38 -4.59 -5.34 -0.12
C PRO A 38 -5.10 -4.34 0.95
N GLY A 39 -4.19 -3.75 1.70
CA GLY A 39 -4.53 -2.77 2.73
C GLY A 39 -3.39 -2.38 3.67
N GLU A 40 -2.37 -3.23 3.83
CA GLU A 40 -1.27 -2.95 4.75
C GLU A 40 0.04 -2.71 4.00
N GLY A 41 0.38 -1.43 3.80
CA GLY A 41 1.74 -0.99 3.54
C GLY A 41 2.46 -1.62 2.35
N ASN A 42 1.73 -2.27 1.44
CA ASN A 42 2.31 -2.82 0.24
C ASN A 42 2.80 -1.61 -0.56
N GLN A 43 4.13 -1.41 -0.58
CA GLN A 43 4.77 -0.32 -1.31
C GLN A 43 4.09 -0.23 -2.67
N ALA A 44 3.70 0.98 -3.10
CA ALA A 44 3.10 1.21 -4.41
C ALA A 44 3.86 0.51 -5.58
N ASP A 45 5.13 0.16 -5.37
CA ASP A 45 5.95 -0.65 -6.27
C ASP A 45 5.54 -2.13 -6.42
N GLN A 46 4.93 -2.74 -5.40
CA GLN A 46 4.48 -4.15 -5.46
C GLN A 46 3.12 -4.30 -6.15
N TRP A 47 2.42 -3.20 -6.46
CA TRP A 47 1.15 -3.23 -7.17
C TRP A 47 1.36 -3.45 -8.67
N SER A 48 0.60 -4.40 -9.25
CA SER A 48 0.63 -4.64 -10.69
C SER A 48 0.11 -3.42 -11.46
N SER A 49 0.53 -3.26 -12.71
CA SER A 49 0.03 -2.17 -13.57
C SER A 49 -1.50 -2.20 -13.73
N GLN A 50 -2.10 -3.40 -13.74
CA GLN A 50 -3.54 -3.57 -13.81
C GLN A 50 -4.24 -3.06 -12.54
N ASP A 51 -3.69 -3.36 -11.36
CA ASP A 51 -4.27 -2.90 -10.10
C ASP A 51 -4.13 -1.39 -9.92
N LYS A 52 -2.99 -0.82 -10.33
CA LYS A 52 -2.78 0.64 -10.38
C LYS A 52 -3.84 1.31 -11.26
N PHE A 53 -4.08 0.77 -12.44
CA PHE A 53 -5.11 1.29 -13.35
C PHE A 53 -6.51 1.19 -12.75
N ARG A 54 -6.84 0.08 -12.10
CA ARG A 54 -8.13 -0.11 -11.43
C ARG A 54 -8.37 0.94 -10.34
N VAL A 55 -7.35 1.21 -9.53
CA VAL A 55 -7.40 2.27 -8.51
C VAL A 55 -7.62 3.65 -9.14
N VAL A 56 -6.92 3.97 -10.22
CA VAL A 56 -7.11 5.23 -10.94
C VAL A 56 -8.56 5.35 -11.45
N LEU A 57 -9.13 4.28 -12.00
CA LEU A 57 -10.51 4.25 -12.49
C LEU A 57 -11.54 4.41 -11.36
N GLU A 58 -11.37 3.69 -10.25
CA GLU A 58 -12.25 3.78 -9.08
C GLU A 58 -12.17 5.17 -8.42
N SER A 59 -10.98 5.80 -8.41
CA SER A 59 -10.77 7.13 -7.84
C SER A 59 -11.18 8.29 -8.76
N ALA A 60 -11.51 8.02 -10.02
CA ALA A 60 -11.80 9.06 -11.02
C ALA A 60 -13.08 9.85 -10.68
N SER A 61 -14.08 9.20 -10.07
CA SER A 61 -15.35 9.81 -9.69
C SER A 61 -15.41 10.32 -8.25
N LEU A 62 -14.39 10.02 -7.44
CA LEU A 62 -14.36 10.37 -6.01
C LEU A 62 -13.95 11.83 -5.79
N LYS A 63 -14.56 12.48 -4.80
CA LYS A 63 -14.12 13.79 -4.30
C LYS A 63 -12.84 13.66 -3.47
N GLU A 64 -12.16 14.78 -3.21
CA GLU A 64 -10.88 14.79 -2.48
C GLU A 64 -10.98 14.15 -1.08
N THR A 65 -12.10 14.38 -0.38
CA THR A 65 -12.38 13.76 0.93
C THR A 65 -12.55 12.25 0.83
N GLU A 66 -13.31 11.79 -0.16
CA GLU A 66 -13.60 10.37 -0.41
C GLU A 66 -12.34 9.64 -0.90
N LEU A 67 -11.50 10.31 -1.69
CA LEU A 67 -10.23 9.80 -2.17
C LEU A 67 -9.26 9.60 -0.99
N ALA A 68 -9.19 10.54 -0.05
CA ALA A 68 -8.37 10.40 1.15
C ALA A 68 -8.83 9.21 2.03
N GLU A 69 -10.14 9.01 2.19
CA GLU A 69 -10.69 7.84 2.89
C GLU A 69 -10.44 6.53 2.16
N TYR A 70 -10.63 6.52 0.84
CA TYR A 70 -10.31 5.37 -0.02
C TYR A 70 -8.84 4.97 0.10
N CYS A 71 -7.93 5.95 0.05
CA CYS A 71 -6.50 5.77 0.21
C CYS A 71 -6.14 5.14 1.56
N ARG A 72 -6.70 5.65 2.66
CA ARG A 72 -6.50 5.07 4.00
C ARG A 72 -6.98 3.62 4.09
N ARG A 73 -8.13 3.30 3.49
CA ARG A 73 -8.69 1.93 3.48
C ARG A 73 -7.83 0.95 2.66
N LYS A 74 -7.18 1.43 1.60
CA LYS A 74 -6.37 0.62 0.68
C LYS A 74 -4.87 0.61 1.02
N GLY A 75 -4.44 1.38 2.02
CA GLY A 75 -3.03 1.53 2.37
C GLY A 75 -2.22 2.32 1.33
N LEU A 76 -2.89 3.23 0.61
CA LEU A 76 -2.29 4.07 -0.44
C LEU A 76 -2.18 5.52 0.01
N TYR A 77 -1.29 6.27 -0.62
CA TYR A 77 -1.23 7.73 -0.49
C TYR A 77 -1.92 8.41 -1.66
N VAL A 78 -2.58 9.53 -1.39
CA VAL A 78 -3.24 10.36 -2.41
C VAL A 78 -2.28 10.70 -3.56
N GLU A 79 -1.03 11.05 -3.22
CA GLU A 79 0.00 11.40 -4.19
C GLU A 79 0.38 10.23 -5.11
N GLN A 80 0.29 8.97 -4.64
CA GLN A 80 0.53 7.80 -5.48
C GLN A 80 -0.58 7.63 -6.53
N VAL A 81 -1.83 7.83 -6.13
CA VAL A 81 -2.98 7.75 -7.04
C VAL A 81 -2.91 8.85 -8.10
N LYS A 82 -2.51 10.08 -7.70
CA LYS A 82 -2.27 11.19 -8.64
C LYS A 82 -1.16 10.86 -9.64
N ALA A 83 -0.02 10.36 -9.18
CA ALA A 83 1.08 9.97 -10.05
C ALA A 83 0.67 8.87 -11.06
N TRP A 84 -0.14 7.90 -10.64
CA TRP A 84 -0.66 6.87 -11.55
C TRP A 84 -1.68 7.43 -12.55
N ARG A 85 -2.49 8.40 -12.15
CA ARG A 85 -3.40 9.11 -13.07
C ARG A 85 -2.62 9.84 -14.15
N GLU A 86 -1.62 10.63 -13.77
CA GLU A 86 -0.75 11.34 -14.71
C GLU A 86 -0.03 10.38 -15.66
N ALA A 87 0.49 9.26 -15.14
CA ALA A 87 1.11 8.23 -15.96
C ALA A 87 0.12 7.60 -16.96
N CYS A 88 -1.15 7.39 -16.56
CA CYS A 88 -2.19 6.90 -17.46
C CYS A 88 -2.54 7.92 -18.56
N GLU A 89 -2.61 9.20 -18.22
CA GLU A 89 -2.86 10.29 -19.19
C GLU A 89 -1.71 10.43 -20.18
N GLN A 90 -0.47 10.25 -19.73
CA GLN A 90 0.73 10.37 -20.54
C GLN A 90 1.07 9.10 -21.35
N ALA A 91 0.43 7.96 -21.07
CA ALA A 91 0.78 6.66 -21.65
C ALA A 91 0.76 6.63 -23.19
N ASN A 92 -0.12 7.42 -23.81
CA ASN A 92 -0.23 7.52 -25.28
C ASN A 92 0.46 8.74 -25.88
N SER A 93 1.20 9.51 -25.06
CA SER A 93 1.95 10.64 -25.58
C SER A 93 3.06 10.15 -26.52
N PRO A 94 3.27 10.80 -27.68
CA PRO A 94 4.32 10.39 -28.60
C PRO A 94 5.67 10.46 -27.88
N VAL A 95 6.38 9.34 -27.84
CA VAL A 95 7.75 9.27 -27.30
C VAL A 95 8.60 10.21 -28.14
N GLN A 96 8.93 11.38 -27.57
CA GLN A 96 9.86 12.30 -28.21
C GLN A 96 11.21 11.59 -28.29
N PRO A 97 11.76 11.35 -29.49
CA PRO A 97 13.06 10.70 -29.59
C PRO A 97 14.09 11.58 -28.89
N SER A 98 14.74 11.02 -27.87
CA SER A 98 15.80 11.71 -27.14
C SER A 98 16.89 12.16 -28.13
N LYS A 99 16.98 13.47 -28.37
CA LYS A 99 18.07 14.06 -29.14
C LYS A 99 19.31 14.11 -28.25
N ASN A 100 20.04 13.01 -28.19
CA ASN A 100 21.42 12.92 -27.74
C ASN A 100 22.03 11.70 -28.45
N ARG A 101 23.21 11.70 -29.05
CA ARG A 101 24.29 12.69 -29.22
C ARG A 101 25.26 12.01 -30.21
N ARG A 102 25.68 12.68 -31.28
CA ARG A 102 26.93 12.39 -31.99
C ARG A 102 27.55 13.70 -32.43
#